data_AF-A0A4U8UNR2-F1
#
_entry.id   AF-A0A4U8UNR2-F1
#
_cell.length_a   1.000
_cell.length_b   1.000
_cell.length_c   1.000
_cell.angle_alpha   90.00
_cell.angle_beta   90.00
_cell.angle_gamma   90.00
#
_symmetry.space_group_name_H-M   'P 1'
#
loop_
_entity.id
_entity.type
_entity.pdbx_description
1 polymer ?
#
loop_
_entity_poly.entity_id
_entity_poly.type
_entity_poly.pdbx_seq_one_letter_code
_entity_poly.pdbx_strand_id
1 'polypeptide(L)'
;MGSSQSVTSSPNLLSAAKLKELYNERMEEEIALRTMQLEQEEAVKLAHRRDQLTWEVLGTATTVVALTAAARFIQNKLIIVPMVPLIMGVGYRYEQCYGEYAANIRAKASEILHKECEVLRLPGQQITLAELDSRRNVQLREINLP
;
A
#
# COMPACT_ATOMS: atom_id res chain seq x y z
N MET A 1 -19.83 -49.49 45.78
CA MET A 1 -20.09 -49.69 44.33
C MET A 1 -20.33 -48.30 43.76
N GLY A 2 -19.37 -47.53 43.23
CA GLY A 2 -18.16 -47.90 42.49
C GLY A 2 -18.50 -48.05 41.02
N SER A 3 -18.54 -46.94 40.27
CA SER A 3 -18.35 -46.83 38.81
C SER A 3 -18.35 -45.36 38.37
N SER A 4 -17.16 -44.76 38.35
CA SER A 4 -16.80 -43.66 37.45
C SER A 4 -16.66 -44.20 36.01
N GLN A 5 -17.00 -43.38 35.00
CA GLN A 5 -16.31 -43.18 33.70
C GLN A 5 -17.27 -42.42 32.76
N SER A 6 -17.16 -41.11 32.55
CA SER A 6 -16.17 -40.40 31.72
C SER A 6 -16.20 -40.78 30.22
N VAL A 7 -17.33 -40.59 29.54
CA VAL A 7 -17.37 -40.67 28.06
C VAL A 7 -18.33 -39.61 27.54
N THR A 8 -17.88 -38.37 27.32
CA THR A 8 -18.56 -37.39 26.43
C THR A 8 -17.77 -36.09 26.17
N SER A 9 -16.49 -35.99 26.52
CA SER A 9 -15.76 -34.71 26.48
C SER A 9 -14.72 -34.56 25.35
N SER A 10 -14.62 -35.50 24.40
CA SER A 10 -13.52 -35.55 23.41
C SER A 10 -13.83 -35.25 21.92
N PRO A 11 -15.06 -35.30 21.38
CA PRO A 11 -15.26 -35.08 19.93
C PRO A 11 -15.18 -33.60 19.51
N ASN A 12 -15.44 -32.65 20.42
CA ASN A 12 -15.46 -31.22 20.09
C ASN A 12 -14.07 -30.58 19.96
N LEU A 13 -13.05 -31.09 20.65
CA LEU A 13 -11.69 -30.55 20.58
C LEU A 13 -11.01 -30.87 19.25
N LEU A 14 -11.23 -32.08 18.72
CA LEU A 14 -10.70 -32.49 17.42
C LEU A 14 -11.42 -31.76 16.27
N SER A 15 -12.73 -31.52 16.40
CA SER A 15 -13.50 -30.67 15.49
C SER A 15 -13.03 -29.21 15.51
N ALA A 16 -12.83 -28.63 16.70
CA ALA A 16 -12.35 -27.25 16.85
C ALA A 16 -10.91 -27.05 16.33
N ALA A 17 -10.02 -28.03 16.54
CA ALA A 17 -8.67 -28.01 15.98
C ALA A 17 -8.69 -28.06 14.44
N LYS A 18 -9.53 -28.93 13.86
CA LYS A 18 -9.70 -29.03 12.41
C LYS A 18 -10.32 -27.77 11.80
N LEU A 19 -11.28 -27.15 12.49
CA LEU A 19 -11.84 -25.86 12.08
C LEU A 19 -10.78 -24.76 12.08
N LYS A 20 -9.96 -24.70 13.14
CA LYS A 20 -8.86 -23.73 13.23
C LYS A 20 -7.86 -23.90 12.09
N GLU A 21 -7.52 -25.14 11.74
CA GLU A 21 -6.64 -25.46 10.62
C GLU A 21 -7.21 -24.96 9.29
N LEU A 22 -8.49 -25.24 9.01
CA LEU A 22 -9.18 -24.73 7.81
C LEU A 22 -9.23 -23.20 7.76
N TYR A 23 -9.50 -22.53 8.89
CA TYR A 23 -9.47 -21.07 8.95
C TYR A 23 -8.07 -20.51 8.68
N ASN A 24 -7.03 -21.18 9.17
CA ASN A 24 -5.66 -20.75 8.97
C ASN A 24 -5.24 -20.91 7.50
N GLU A 25 -5.58 -22.04 6.88
CA GLU A 25 -5.36 -22.29 5.44
C GLU A 25 -6.06 -21.22 4.59
N ARG A 26 -7.34 -20.93 4.87
CA ARG A 26 -8.08 -19.86 4.17
C ARG A 26 -7.45 -18.49 4.35
N MET A 27 -6.98 -18.18 5.55
CA MET A 27 -6.34 -16.90 5.84
C MET A 27 -5.00 -16.77 5.09
N GLU A 28 -4.21 -17.85 5.02
CA GLU A 28 -2.96 -17.88 4.25
C GLU A 28 -3.20 -17.69 2.75
N GLU A 29 -4.22 -18.37 2.19
CA GLU A 29 -4.68 -18.18 0.81
C GLU A 29 -5.08 -16.72 0.55
N GLU A 30 -5.90 -16.13 1.43
CA GLU A 30 -6.34 -14.74 1.30
C GLU A 30 -5.17 -13.75 1.37
N ILE A 31 -4.23 -13.95 2.29
CA ILE A 31 -3.02 -13.10 2.40
C ILE A 31 -2.20 -13.20 1.12
N ALA A 32 -1.97 -14.41 0.61
CA ALA A 32 -1.21 -14.62 -0.61
C ALA A 32 -1.86 -13.93 -1.82
N LEU A 33 -3.19 -14.07 -1.97
CA LEU A 33 -3.96 -13.41 -3.02
C LEU A 33 -3.87 -11.88 -2.91
N ARG A 34 -3.98 -11.34 -1.70
CA ARG A 34 -3.87 -9.89 -1.46
C ARG A 34 -2.48 -9.37 -1.80
N THR A 35 -1.42 -10.08 -1.41
CA THR A 35 -0.05 -9.70 -1.76
C THR A 35 0.13 -9.65 -3.28
N MET A 36 -0.35 -10.67 -4.00
CA MET A 36 -0.27 -10.68 -5.47
C MET A 36 -1.05 -9.51 -6.10
N GLN A 37 -2.26 -9.20 -5.60
CA GLN A 37 -3.04 -8.06 -6.08
C GLN A 37 -2.32 -6.74 -5.83
N LEU A 38 -1.73 -6.55 -4.65
CA LEU A 38 -0.98 -5.35 -4.31
C LEU A 38 0.25 -5.17 -5.21
N GLU A 39 1.00 -6.23 -5.44
CA GLU A 39 2.16 -6.20 -6.35
C GLU A 39 1.76 -5.84 -7.79
N GLN A 40 0.63 -6.40 -8.27
CA GLN A 40 0.09 -6.06 -9.58
C GLN A 40 -0.34 -4.60 -9.66
N GLU A 41 -1.05 -4.09 -8.65
CA GLU A 41 -1.45 -2.69 -8.59
C GLU A 41 -0.24 -1.75 -8.58
N GLU A 42 0.80 -2.08 -7.81
CA GLU A 42 2.05 -1.32 -7.77
C GLU A 42 2.74 -1.31 -9.14
N ALA A 43 2.81 -2.46 -9.81
CA ALA A 43 3.38 -2.57 -11.15
C ALA A 43 2.60 -1.72 -12.17
N VAL A 44 1.27 -1.74 -12.14
CA VAL A 44 0.41 -0.92 -13.02
C VAL A 44 0.61 0.57 -12.72
N LYS A 45 0.63 0.96 -11.44
CA LYS A 45 0.88 2.36 -11.03
C LYS A 45 2.25 2.82 -11.54
N LEU A 46 3.28 1.97 -11.46
CA LEU A 46 4.61 2.29 -11.97
C LEU A 46 4.63 2.43 -13.49
N ALA A 47 3.98 1.52 -14.22
CA ALA A 47 3.86 1.59 -15.67
C ALA A 47 3.14 2.89 -16.11
N HIS A 48 2.05 3.25 -15.43
CA HIS A 48 1.31 4.47 -15.72
C HIS A 48 2.16 5.73 -15.51
N ARG A 49 2.94 5.80 -14.42
CA ARG A 49 3.86 6.93 -14.18
C ARG A 49 4.93 7.04 -15.26
N ARG A 50 5.45 5.92 -15.78
CA ARG A 50 6.43 5.90 -16.88
C ARG A 50 5.84 6.44 -18.18
N ASP A 51 4.60 6.08 -18.49
CA ASP A 51 3.91 6.59 -19.67
C ASP A 51 3.67 8.10 -19.56
N GLN A 52 3.15 8.57 -18.42
CA GLN A 52 2.99 10.01 -18.14
C GLN A 52 4.31 10.78 -18.26
N LEU A 53 5.40 10.24 -17.70
CA LEU A 53 6.72 10.86 -17.77
C LEU A 53 7.21 10.96 -19.22
N THR A 54 6.94 9.95 -20.05
CA THR A 54 7.34 9.96 -21.46
C THR A 54 6.66 11.11 -22.20
N TRP A 55 5.37 11.31 -21.98
CA TRP A 55 4.62 12.44 -22.53
C TRP A 55 5.11 13.80 -22.02
N GLU A 56 5.46 13.89 -20.73
CA GLU A 56 5.98 15.12 -20.14
C GLU A 56 7.37 15.48 -20.62
N VAL A 57 8.25 14.50 -20.81
CA VAL A 57 9.57 14.71 -21.41
C VAL A 57 9.41 15.23 -22.84
N LEU A 58 8.49 14.66 -23.62
CA LEU A 58 8.23 15.11 -24.98
C LEU A 58 7.67 16.54 -25.01
N GLY A 59 6.71 16.86 -24.14
CA GLY A 59 6.16 18.21 -23.97
C GLY A 59 7.20 19.23 -23.51
N THR A 60 8.08 18.83 -22.59
CA THR A 60 9.15 19.71 -22.09
C THR A 60 10.23 19.91 -23.15
N ALA A 61 10.63 18.86 -23.88
CA ALA A 61 11.60 18.96 -24.95
C ALA A 61 11.11 19.88 -26.08
N THR A 62 9.86 19.72 -26.53
CA THR A 62 9.25 20.59 -27.54
C THR A 62 9.18 22.05 -27.06
N THR A 63 8.81 22.27 -25.79
CA THR A 63 8.77 23.61 -25.19
C THR A 63 10.16 24.24 -25.11
N VAL A 64 11.19 23.49 -24.72
CA VAL A 64 12.59 23.94 -24.68
C VAL A 64 13.09 24.33 -26.07
N VAL A 65 12.79 23.52 -27.10
CA VAL A 65 13.14 23.85 -28.49
C VAL A 65 12.42 25.12 -28.95
N ALA A 66 11.12 25.25 -28.66
CA ALA A 66 10.34 26.43 -29.02
C ALA A 66 10.86 27.72 -28.34
N LEU A 67 11.13 27.65 -27.03
CA LEU A 67 11.72 28.77 -26.26
C LEU A 67 13.12 29.13 -26.77
N THR A 68 13.93 28.14 -27.15
CA THR A 68 15.26 28.38 -27.72
C THR A 68 15.16 29.10 -29.06
N ALA A 69 14.23 28.68 -29.93
CA ALA A 69 13.96 29.36 -31.20
C ALA A 69 13.46 30.80 -30.95
N ALA A 70 12.49 30.98 -30.04
CA ALA A 70 11.94 32.30 -29.69
C ALA A 70 13.00 33.25 -29.11
N ALA A 71 13.88 32.75 -28.23
CA ALA A 71 14.98 33.54 -27.68
C ALA A 71 15.95 34.03 -28.78
N ARG A 72 16.12 33.25 -29.86
CA ARG A 72 16.94 33.63 -31.01
C ARG A 72 16.29 34.72 -31.86
N PHE A 73 14.97 34.65 -32.06
CA PHE A 73 14.20 35.67 -32.79
C PHE A 73 14.08 36.99 -32.02
N ILE A 74 13.81 36.94 -30.72
CA ILE A 74 13.56 38.13 -29.88
C ILE A 74 14.86 38.72 -29.32
N GLN A 75 16.00 38.03 -29.49
CA GLN A 75 17.33 38.40 -28.94
C GLN A 75 17.35 38.57 -27.41
N ASN A 76 16.29 38.15 -26.71
CA ASN A 76 16.18 38.27 -25.26
C ASN A 76 16.50 36.93 -24.58
N LYS A 77 17.66 36.88 -23.92
CA LYS A 77 18.13 35.68 -23.21
C LYS A 77 17.33 35.37 -21.94
N LEU A 78 16.53 36.32 -21.43
CA LEU A 78 15.69 36.12 -20.25
C LEU A 78 14.56 35.09 -20.48
N ILE A 79 14.24 34.77 -21.75
CA ILE A 79 13.23 33.77 -22.13
C ILE A 79 13.66 32.34 -21.75
N ILE A 80 14.94 32.12 -21.45
CA ILE A 80 15.49 30.80 -21.08
C ILE A 80 15.28 30.48 -19.58
N VAL A 81 15.05 31.50 -18.74
CA VAL A 81 14.85 31.35 -17.29
C VAL A 81 13.81 30.27 -16.90
N PRO A 82 12.62 30.16 -17.53
CA PRO A 82 11.66 29.11 -17.19
C PRO A 82 12.08 27.68 -17.57
N MET A 83 13.14 27.49 -18.35
CA MET A 83 13.61 26.13 -18.68
C MET A 83 14.18 25.41 -17.45
N VAL A 84 14.82 26.14 -16.55
CA VAL A 84 15.47 25.55 -15.36
C VAL A 84 14.45 24.82 -14.46
N PRO A 85 13.35 25.44 -14.00
CA PRO A 85 12.36 24.74 -13.19
C PRO A 85 11.63 23.63 -13.97
N LEU A 86 11.43 23.78 -15.28
CA LEU A 86 10.82 22.74 -16.12
C LEU A 86 11.69 21.47 -16.17
N ILE A 87 12.98 21.62 -16.48
CA ILE A 87 13.92 20.50 -16.54
C ILE A 87 14.09 19.87 -15.16
N MET A 88 14.15 20.68 -14.10
CA MET A 88 14.25 20.19 -12.72
C MET A 88 13.01 19.37 -12.32
N GLY A 89 11.81 19.81 -12.69
CA GLY A 89 10.57 19.08 -12.41
C GLY A 89 10.51 17.72 -13.11
N VAL A 90 10.90 17.67 -14.39
CA VAL A 90 10.97 16.41 -15.15
C VAL A 90 12.07 15.49 -14.59
N GLY A 91 13.23 16.04 -14.22
CA GLY A 91 14.31 15.28 -13.60
C GLY A 91 13.90 14.62 -12.29
N TYR A 92 13.18 15.35 -11.43
CA TYR A 92 12.66 14.80 -10.17
C TYR A 92 11.66 13.66 -10.40
N ARG A 93 10.79 13.79 -11.42
CA ARG A 93 9.84 12.71 -11.77
C ARG A 93 10.52 11.52 -12.43
N TYR A 94 11.62 11.75 -13.17
CA TYR A 94 12.45 10.69 -13.73
C TYR A 94 13.07 9.83 -12.63
N GLU A 95 13.66 10.46 -11.61
CA GLU A 95 14.21 9.76 -10.45
C GLU A 95 13.15 8.91 -9.72
N GLN A 96 11.91 9.40 -9.62
CA GLN A 96 10.82 8.63 -9.02
C GLN A 96 10.36 7.41 -9.85
N CYS A 97 10.53 7.43 -11.17
CA CYS A 97 10.05 6.36 -12.07
C CYS A 97 11.11 5.28 -12.38
N TYR A 98 12.38 5.69 -12.40
CA TYR A 98 13.52 4.83 -12.79
C TYR A 98 14.53 4.61 -11.66
N GLY A 99 14.54 5.44 -10.63
CA GLY A 99 15.46 5.32 -9.51
C GLY A 99 14.99 4.35 -8.43
N GLU A 100 15.83 4.18 -7.41
CA GLU A 100 15.55 3.36 -6.22
C GLU A 100 14.57 4.03 -5.24
N TYR A 101 13.83 5.06 -5.68
CA TYR A 101 12.98 5.86 -4.81
C TYR A 101 11.98 5.01 -4.01
N ALA A 102 11.34 4.02 -4.65
CA ALA A 102 10.42 3.11 -3.97
C ALA A 102 11.12 2.21 -2.94
N ALA A 103 12.31 1.69 -3.26
CA ALA A 103 13.11 0.87 -2.34
C ALA A 103 13.62 1.69 -1.16
N ASN A 104 14.04 2.93 -1.40
CA ASN A 104 14.50 3.87 -0.39
C ASN A 104 13.35 4.30 0.54
N ILE A 105 12.16 4.58 0.01
CA ILE A 105 10.97 4.83 0.85
C ILE A 105 10.68 3.60 1.71
N ARG A 106 10.72 2.39 1.15
CA ARG A 106 10.47 1.17 1.93
C ARG A 106 11.52 0.98 3.02
N ALA A 107 12.79 1.24 2.73
CA ALA A 107 13.87 1.19 3.70
C ALA A 107 13.66 2.24 4.82
N LYS A 108 13.38 3.49 4.47
CA LYS A 108 13.07 4.55 5.44
C LYS A 108 11.83 4.24 6.27
N ALA A 109 10.77 3.73 5.66
CA ALA A 109 9.56 3.32 6.36
C ALA A 109 9.85 2.19 7.35
N SER A 110 10.66 1.20 6.97
CA SER A 110 11.09 0.14 7.89
C SER A 110 11.94 0.68 9.04
N GLU A 111 12.82 1.64 8.76
CA GLU A 111 13.64 2.29 9.78
C GLU A 111 12.78 3.08 10.78
N ILE A 112 11.81 3.85 10.30
CA ILE A 112 10.86 4.60 11.14
C ILE A 112 10.03 3.63 11.98
N LEU A 113 9.53 2.54 11.39
CA LEU A 113 8.76 1.52 12.11
C LEU A 113 9.57 0.92 13.28
N HIS A 114 10.87 0.68 13.07
CA HIS A 114 11.74 0.13 14.10
C HIS A 114 12.18 1.15 15.17
N LYS A 115 12.41 2.41 14.78
CA LYS A 115 12.94 3.45 15.68
C LYS A 115 11.85 4.20 16.45
N GLU A 116 10.67 4.37 15.86
CA GLU A 116 9.63 5.29 16.34
C GLU A 116 8.29 4.58 16.60
N CYS A 117 8.34 3.33 17.07
CA CYS A 117 7.15 2.54 17.43
C CYS A 117 6.19 3.26 18.41
N GLU A 118 6.72 4.17 19.22
CA GLU A 118 5.94 4.94 20.20
C GLU A 118 5.19 6.13 19.55
N VAL A 119 5.75 6.73 18.50
CA VAL A 119 5.14 7.84 17.73
C VAL A 119 4.09 7.33 16.74
N LEU A 120 4.31 6.13 16.21
CA LEU A 120 3.37 5.42 15.33
C LEU A 120 2.18 4.79 16.06
N ARG A 121 2.03 4.98 17.38
CA ARG A 121 0.79 4.64 18.08
C ARG A 121 -0.34 5.55 17.58
N LEU A 122 -1.08 5.08 16.58
CA LEU A 122 -2.33 5.71 16.17
C LEU A 122 -3.22 5.86 17.43
N PRO A 123 -3.79 7.05 17.68
CA PRO A 123 -4.83 7.21 18.69
C PRO A 123 -6.09 6.45 18.21
N GLY A 124 -6.14 5.16 18.54
CA GLY A 124 -7.11 4.22 17.98
C GLY A 124 -6.42 2.86 17.81
N GLN A 125 -6.41 2.10 18.90
CA GLN A 125 -5.81 0.79 19.02
C GLN A 125 -6.25 -0.14 17.87
N GLN A 126 -5.37 -1.06 17.49
CA GLN A 126 -5.65 -2.17 16.58
C GLN A 126 -6.98 -2.82 16.98
N ILE A 127 -7.94 -2.95 16.06
CA ILE A 127 -9.22 -3.62 16.32
C ILE A 127 -8.88 -5.00 16.84
N THR A 128 -8.97 -5.16 18.16
CA THR A 128 -8.58 -6.41 18.80
C THR A 128 -9.69 -7.42 18.48
N LEU A 129 -9.37 -8.71 18.37
CA LEU A 129 -10.39 -9.74 18.11
C LEU A 129 -11.59 -9.64 19.07
N ALA A 130 -11.34 -9.24 20.32
CA ALA A 130 -12.37 -8.95 21.31
C ALA A 130 -13.33 -7.81 20.90
N GLU A 131 -12.83 -6.77 20.23
CA GLU A 131 -13.63 -5.67 19.72
C GLU A 131 -14.40 -6.05 18.45
N LEU A 132 -13.84 -6.94 17.63
CA LEU A 132 -14.52 -7.47 16.46
C LEU A 132 -15.68 -8.39 16.87
N ASP A 133 -15.45 -9.27 17.86
CA ASP A 133 -16.50 -10.15 18.39
C ASP A 133 -17.59 -9.39 19.13
N SER A 134 -17.26 -8.31 19.85
CA SER A 134 -18.29 -7.48 20.48
C SER A 134 -19.17 -6.77 19.43
N ARG A 135 -18.58 -6.24 18.35
CA ARG A 135 -19.33 -5.65 17.22
C ARG A 135 -20.20 -6.69 16.50
N ARG A 136 -19.67 -7.90 16.26
CA ARG A 136 -20.41 -9.02 15.65
C ARG A 136 -21.60 -9.43 16.51
N ASN A 137 -21.43 -9.52 17.82
CA ASN A 137 -22.49 -9.89 18.76
C ASN A 137 -23.59 -8.82 18.84
N VAL A 138 -23.23 -7.53 18.76
CA VAL A 138 -24.21 -6.43 18.68
C VAL A 138 -25.03 -6.53 17.41
N GLN A 139 -24.38 -6.74 16.25
CA GLN A 139 -25.07 -6.85 14.97
C GLN A 139 -26.00 -8.08 14.90
N LEU A 140 -25.57 -9.23 15.45
CA LEU A 140 -26.42 -10.42 15.58
C LEU A 140 -27.61 -10.21 16.51
N ARG A 141 -27.44 -9.38 17.55
CA ARG A 141 -28.53 -9.03 18.47
C ARG A 141 -29.58 -8.15 17.80
N GLU A 142 -29.17 -7.19 16.97
CA GLU A 142 -30.07 -6.31 16.22
C GLU A 142 -30.89 -7.07 15.16
N ILE A 143 -30.31 -8.08 14.53
CA ILE A 143 -31.00 -8.94 13.54
C ILE A 143 -32.04 -9.87 14.20
N ASN A 144 -31.94 -10.10 15.51
CA ASN A 144 -32.77 -11.07 16.26
C ASN A 144 -33.80 -10.40 17.20
N LEU A 145 -34.07 -9.10 17.04
CA LEU A 145 -35.25 -8.48 17.66
C LEU A 145 -36.50 -8.76 16.79
N PRO A 146 -37.63 -9.16 17.39
CA PRO A 146 -38.90 -9.41 16.67
C PRO A 146 -39.55 -8.14 16.13
#